data_AF-F8WDS4-F1
#
_entry.id   AF-F8WDS4-F1
#
_cell.length_a   1.000
_cell.length_b   1.000
_cell.length_c   1.000
_cell.angle_alpha   90.00
_cell.angle_beta   90.00
_cell.angle_gamma   90.00
#
_symmetry.space_group_name_H-M   'P 1'
#
loop_
_entity.id
_entity.type
_entity.pdbx_description
1 polymer ?
#
loop_
_entity_poly.entity_id
_entity_poly.type
_entity_poly.pdbx_seq_one_letter_code
_entity_poly.pdbx_strand_id
1 'polypeptide(L)' 'MDPGSRWRNLPSGPSLKHLTDPSYGIPREQQKAALQELTRAHVESFNYAVHEGLGLAVQEFQCTV' A
#
# COMPACT_ATOMS: atom_id res chain seq x y z
N MET A 1 26.82 4.91 14.99
CA MET A 1 26.05 5.90 14.19
C MET A 1 24.96 6.48 15.09
N ASP A 2 24.89 7.81 15.21
CA ASP A 2 23.87 8.51 16.02
C ASP A 2 22.50 8.45 15.31
N PRO A 3 21.45 7.83 15.88
CA PRO A 3 20.14 7.69 15.25
C PRO A 3 19.45 9.02 14.93
N GLY A 4 19.76 10.08 15.67
CA GLY A 4 19.19 11.42 15.50
C GLY A 4 19.73 12.15 14.27
N SER A 5 20.92 11.78 13.77
CA SER A 5 21.50 12.37 12.56
C SER A 5 20.67 12.13 11.29
N ARG A 6 19.91 11.03 11.23
CA ARG A 6 19.10 10.66 10.05
C ARG A 6 17.97 11.63 9.74
N TRP A 7 17.54 12.38 10.75
CA TRP A 7 16.32 13.20 10.68
C TRP A 7 16.60 14.70 10.64
N ARG A 8 17.87 15.13 10.76
CA ARG A 8 18.25 16.55 10.81
C ARG A 8 17.92 17.33 9.54
N ASN A 9 17.86 16.64 8.40
CA ASN A 9 17.61 17.24 7.09
C ASN A 9 16.17 17.01 6.58
N LEU A 10 15.25 16.55 7.42
CA LEU A 10 13.86 16.41 7.02
C LEU A 10 13.22 17.81 6.81
N PRO A 11 12.40 17.97 5.77
CA PRO A 11 11.56 19.17 5.65
C PRO A 11 10.71 19.36 6.90
N SER A 12 10.49 20.61 7.32
CA SER A 12 9.65 20.95 8.48
C SER A 12 8.18 20.56 8.31
N GLY A 13 7.76 20.26 7.08
CA GLY A 13 6.40 19.81 6.78
C GLY A 13 6.20 19.48 5.31
N PRO A 14 4.99 19.01 4.95
CA PRO A 14 4.60 18.78 3.57
C PRO A 14 4.61 20.10 2.79
N SER A 15 5.09 20.05 1.54
CA SER A 15 5.09 21.20 0.63
C SER A 15 4.14 20.94 -0.53
N LEU A 16 3.38 21.97 -0.91
CA LEU A 16 2.45 21.95 -2.04
C LEU A 16 3.14 22.21 -3.40
N LYS A 17 4.48 22.24 -3.45
CA LYS A 17 5.27 22.59 -4.66
C LYS A 17 5.02 21.72 -5.89
N HIS A 18 4.35 20.58 -5.74
CA HIS A 18 4.03 19.66 -6.82
C HIS A 18 2.56 19.71 -7.27
N LEU A 19 1.70 20.56 -6.68
CA LEU A 19 0.29 20.65 -7.06
C LEU A 19 0.09 21.09 -8.52
N THR A 20 1.00 21.92 -9.05
CA THR A 20 0.94 22.43 -10.43
C THR A 20 1.75 21.58 -11.40
N ASP A 21 2.32 20.47 -10.95
CA ASP A 21 3.01 19.54 -11.83
C ASP A 21 1.98 18.94 -12.81
N PRO A 22 2.21 18.97 -14.13
CA PRO A 22 1.28 18.37 -15.09
C PRO A 22 1.05 16.88 -14.87
N SER A 23 1.99 16.21 -14.17
CA SER A 23 1.87 14.81 -13.77
C SER A 23 1.25 14.61 -12.38
N TYR A 24 0.81 15.68 -11.71
CA TYR A 24 0.15 15.58 -10.42
C TYR A 24 -1.12 14.73 -10.52
N GLY A 25 -1.25 13.76 -9.61
CA GLY A 25 -2.37 12.81 -9.61
C GLY A 25 -2.25 11.66 -10.61
N ILE A 26 -1.26 11.67 -11.52
CA ILE A 26 -1.00 10.55 -12.42
C ILE A 26 -0.17 9.49 -11.68
N PRO A 27 -0.68 8.25 -11.53
CA PRO A 27 0.11 7.17 -10.96
C PRO A 27 1.33 6.91 -11.83
N ARG A 28 2.51 6.88 -11.21
CA ARG A 28 3.74 6.50 -11.89
C ARG A 28 3.69 5.02 -12.27
N GLU A 29 4.41 4.67 -13.34
CA GLU A 29 4.57 3.27 -13.79
C GLU A 29 5.08 2.37 -12.66
N GLN A 30 6.03 2.88 -11.86
CA GLN A 30 6.55 2.19 -10.69
C GLN A 30 6.25 3.01 -9.43
N GLN A 31 5.56 2.40 -8.48
CA GLN A 31 5.31 2.99 -7.16
C GLN A 31 6.53 2.83 -6.26
N LYS A 32 6.61 3.70 -5.24
CA LYS A 32 7.70 3.64 -4.26
C LYS A 32 7.61 2.32 -3.48
N ALA A 33 8.66 1.51 -3.52
CA ALA A 33 8.72 0.22 -2.83
C ALA A 33 8.36 0.31 -1.33
N ALA A 34 8.86 1.35 -0.65
CA ALA A 34 8.52 1.56 0.76
C ALA A 34 7.02 1.78 1.01
N LEU A 35 6.30 2.44 0.09
CA LEU A 35 4.85 2.60 0.21
C LEU A 35 4.10 1.28 -0.05
N GLN A 36 4.56 0.51 -1.05
CA GLN A 36 3.99 -0.82 -1.32
C GLN A 36 4.16 -1.75 -0.13
N GLU A 37 5.34 -1.74 0.50
CA GLU A 37 5.66 -2.52 1.71
C GLU A 37 4.67 -2.22 2.84
N LEU A 38 4.42 -0.94 3.11
CA LEU A 38 3.49 -0.51 4.16
C LEU A 38 2.06 -1.04 3.94
N THR A 39 1.65 -1.17 2.67
CA THR A 39 0.30 -1.64 2.31
C THR A 39 0.23 -3.14 1.98
N ARG A 40 1.37 -3.85 1.98
CA ARG A 40 1.47 -5.22 1.44
C ARG A 40 0.48 -6.16 2.12
N ALA A 41 0.42 -6.15 3.44
CA ALA A 41 -0.45 -7.05 4.20
C ALA A 41 -1.94 -6.89 3.82
N HIS A 42 -2.39 -5.66 3.55
CA HIS A 42 -3.77 -5.40 3.13
C HIS A 42 -4.04 -5.89 1.70
N VAL A 43 -3.08 -5.66 0.79
CA VAL A 43 -3.18 -6.14 -0.60
C VAL A 43 -3.20 -7.67 -0.65
N GLU A 44 -2.30 -8.33 0.08
CA GLU A 44 -2.22 -9.79 0.12
C GLU A 44 -3.46 -10.41 0.76
N SER A 45 -3.95 -9.83 1.86
CA SER A 45 -5.19 -10.28 2.51
C SER A 45 -6.39 -10.21 1.56
N PHE A 46 -6.53 -9.09 0.83
CA PHE A 46 -7.60 -8.93 -0.14
C PHE A 46 -7.47 -9.93 -1.30
N ASN A 47 -6.27 -10.08 -1.86
CA ASN A 47 -6.01 -11.02 -2.95
C ASN A 47 -6.36 -12.45 -2.54
N TYR A 48 -5.97 -12.88 -1.34
CA TYR A 48 -6.33 -14.18 -0.82
C TYR A 48 -7.85 -14.35 -0.70
N ALA A 49 -8.56 -13.37 -0.13
CA ALA A 49 -10.00 -13.43 0.03
C ALA A 49 -10.73 -13.60 -1.31
N VAL A 50 -10.30 -12.89 -2.35
CA VAL A 50 -10.91 -12.95 -3.69
C VAL A 50 -10.56 -14.24 -4.44
N HIS A 51 -9.30 -14.68 -4.38
CA HIS A 51 -8.85 -15.83 -5.17
C HIS A 51 -9.19 -17.18 -4.54
N GLU A 52 -9.04 -17.30 -3.22
CA GLU A 52 -9.16 -18.58 -2.51
C GLU A 52 -10.27 -18.53 -1.45
N GLY A 53 -10.28 -17.48 -0.62
CA GLY A 53 -11.12 -17.40 0.57
C GLY A 53 -12.63 -17.48 0.28
N LEU A 54 -13.10 -16.81 -0.77
CA LEU A 54 -14.51 -16.85 -1.14
C LEU A 54 -14.96 -18.26 -1.59
N GLY A 55 -14.12 -18.97 -2.35
CA GLY A 55 -14.41 -20.33 -2.79
C GLY A 55 -14.51 -21.30 -1.61
N LEU A 56 -13.57 -21.19 -0.67
CA LEU A 56 -13.58 -21.99 0.56
C LEU A 56 -14.84 -21.71 1.41
N ALA A 57 -15.23 -20.44 1.53
CA ALA A 57 -16.45 -20.07 2.26
C ALA A 57 -17.71 -20.69 1.61
N VAL A 58 -17.84 -20.59 0.29
CA VAL A 58 -18.98 -21.18 -0.43
C VAL A 58 -19.02 -22.70 -0.29
N GLN A 59 -17.86 -23.36 -0.37
CA GLN A 59 -17.77 -24.82 -0.20
C GLN A 59 -18.20 -25.27 1.19
N GLU A 60 -17.83 -24.54 2.23
CA GLU A 60 -18.21 -24.86 3.61
C GLU A 60 -19.74 -24.83 3.77
N PHE A 61 -20.41 -23.80 3.24
CA PHE A 61 -21.87 -23.72 3.21
C PHE A 61 -22.53 -24.85 2.41
N GLN A 62 -21.92 -25.33 1.33
CA GLN A 62 -22.46 -26.42 0.51
C GLN A 62 -22.29 -27.79 1.17
N CYS A 63 -21.30 -27.96 2.05
CA CYS A 63 -21.04 -29.23 2.72
C CYS A 63 -21.89 -29.44 3.99
N THR A 64 -22.55 -28.39 4.48
CA THR A 64 -23.45 -28.44 5.66
C THR A 64 -24.90 -28.80 5.32
N VAL A 65 -25.24 -28.99 4.03
CA VAL A 65 -26.60 -29.34 3.56
C VAL A 65 -26.73 -30.82 3.24
#